data_AF-A0A822D4B9-F1
#
_entry.id   AF-A0A822D4B9-F1
#
_cell.length_a   1.000
_cell.length_b   1.000
_cell.length_c   1.000
_cell.angle_alpha   90.00
_cell.angle_beta   90.00
_cell.angle_gamma   90.00
#
_symmetry.space_group_name_H-M   'P 1'
#
loop_
_entity.id
_entity.type
_entity.pdbx_description
1 polymer ?
#
loop_
_entity_poly.entity_id
_entity_poly.type
_entity_poly.pdbx_seq_one_letter_code
_entity_poly.pdbx_strand_id
1 'polypeptide(L)'
;MNILILKQLFNDKQQNLFDEQALLKQHEDSLQIEKQAYRFKQIPIEPVGKHTCLIDIKWAIAVEQGLGNLLTGYLSSSREDERVLLEILS
;
A
#
# COMPACT_ATOMS: atom_id res chain seq x y z
N MET A 1 -4.42 -20.54 31.42
CA MET A 1 -4.45 -19.62 30.27
C MET A 1 -3.01 -19.21 29.99
N ASN A 2 -2.47 -19.52 28.80
CA ASN A 2 -1.04 -19.42 28.50
C ASN A 2 -0.70 -17.99 28.02
N ILE A 3 0.23 -17.32 28.69
CA ILE A 3 0.63 -15.92 28.42
C ILE A 3 1.15 -15.74 26.99
N LEU A 4 1.73 -16.79 26.39
CA LEU A 4 2.18 -16.78 25.00
C LEU A 4 1.02 -16.58 24.00
N ILE A 5 -0.15 -17.19 24.27
CA ILE A 5 -1.32 -17.07 23.39
C ILE A 5 -1.90 -15.66 23.45
N LEU A 6 -1.92 -15.04 24.63
CA LEU A 6 -2.41 -13.66 24.81
C LEU A 6 -1.51 -12.65 24.10
N LYS A 7 -0.19 -12.86 24.12
CA LYS A 7 0.77 -12.02 23.37
C LYS A 7 0.58 -12.17 21.86
N GLN A 8 0.39 -13.40 21.37
CA GLN A 8 0.13 -13.66 19.95
C GLN A 8 -1.16 -12.95 19.50
N LEU A 9 -2.26 -13.16 20.22
CA LEU A 9 -3.55 -12.52 19.93
C LEU A 9 -3.51 -10.99 20.00
N PHE A 10 -2.70 -10.42 20.90
CA PHE A 10 -2.51 -8.98 20.96
C PHE A 10 -1.75 -8.48 19.71
N ASN A 11 -0.68 -9.17 19.31
CA ASN A 11 0.07 -8.83 18.10
C ASN A 11 -0.79 -8.96 16.84
N ASP A 12 -1.55 -10.04 16.70
CA ASP A 12 -2.42 -10.28 15.55
C ASP A 12 -3.53 -9.20 15.46
N LYS A 13 -4.07 -8.77 16.60
CA LYS A 13 -5.03 -7.65 16.63
C LYS A 13 -4.39 -6.32 16.25
N GLN A 14 -3.17 -6.05 16.71
CA GLN A 14 -2.45 -4.83 16.31
C GLN A 14 -2.16 -4.85 14.82
N GLN A 15 -1.66 -5.96 14.28
CA GLN A 15 -1.38 -6.13 12.85
C GLN A 15 -2.63 -5.89 12.00
N ASN A 16 -3.75 -6.52 12.34
CA ASN A 16 -5.02 -6.31 11.65
C ASN A 16 -5.47 -4.84 11.66
N LEU A 17 -5.29 -4.13 12.78
CA LEU A 17 -5.62 -2.71 12.88
C LEU A 17 -4.73 -1.84 11.98
N PHE A 18 -3.43 -2.16 11.89
CA PHE A 18 -2.51 -1.48 10.97
C PHE A 18 -2.89 -1.74 9.51
N ASP A 19 -3.26 -2.97 9.18
CA ASP A 19 -3.67 -3.35 7.83
C ASP A 19 -4.96 -2.65 7.40
N GLU A 20 -5.96 -2.54 8.29
CA GLU A 20 -7.20 -1.79 8.04
C GLU A 20 -6.94 -0.30 7.81
N GLN A 21 -6.08 0.32 8.63
CA GLN A 21 -5.72 1.73 8.46
C GLN A 21 -4.97 1.98 7.15
N ALA A 22 -4.07 1.08 6.76
CA ALA A 22 -3.36 1.15 5.50
C ALA A 22 -4.33 1.06 4.30
N LEU A 23 -5.31 0.16 4.36
CA LEU A 23 -6.36 0.02 3.35
C LEU A 23 -7.22 1.29 3.23
N LEU A 24 -7.63 1.87 4.35
CA LEU A 24 -8.41 3.11 4.37
C LEU A 24 -7.62 4.26 3.75
N LYS A 25 -6.35 4.42 4.14
CA LYS A 25 -5.47 5.44 3.58
C LYS A 25 -5.30 5.26 2.06
N GLN A 26 -5.08 4.04 1.60
CA GLN A 26 -4.96 3.74 0.17
C GLN A 26 -6.25 4.10 -0.60
N HIS A 27 -7.42 3.86 0.00
CA HIS A 27 -8.69 4.25 -0.59
C HIS A 27 -8.84 5.77 -0.69
N GLU A 28 -8.45 6.50 0.35
CA GLU A 28 -8.45 7.97 0.36
C GLU A 28 -7.49 8.52 -0.70
N ASP A 29 -6.27 7.99 -0.78
CA ASP A 29 -5.25 8.35 -1.77
C ASP A 29 -5.80 8.18 -3.20
N SER A 30 -6.45 7.04 -3.49
CA SER A 30 -7.10 6.81 -4.79
C SER A 30 -8.22 7.81 -5.09
N LEU A 31 -9.05 8.18 -4.11
CA LEU A 31 -10.10 9.19 -4.30
C LEU A 31 -9.53 10.58 -4.59
N GLN A 32 -8.43 10.96 -3.95
CA GLN A 32 -7.79 12.25 -4.19
C GLN A 32 -7.16 12.31 -5.59
N ILE A 33 -6.53 11.22 -6.03
CA ILE A 33 -6.00 11.08 -7.40
C ILE A 33 -7.13 11.22 -8.42
N GLU A 34 -8.27 10.55 -8.20
CA GLU A 34 -9.41 10.59 -9.12
C GLU A 34 -10.02 12.00 -9.22
N LYS A 35 -10.21 12.70 -8.09
CA LYS A 35 -10.69 14.10 -8.06
C LYS A 35 -9.82 15.07 -8.84
N GLN A 36 -8.52 14.76 -8.94
CA GLN A 36 -7.53 15.60 -9.58
C GLN A 36 -6.97 14.97 -10.86
N ALA A 37 -7.67 13.97 -11.44
CA ALA A 37 -7.23 13.24 -12.62
C ALA A 37 -6.87 14.15 -13.80
N TYR A 38 -7.55 15.30 -13.94
CA TYR A 38 -7.31 16.29 -14.99
C TYR A 38 -5.92 16.95 -14.94
N ARG A 39 -5.21 16.87 -13.81
CA ARG A 39 -3.85 17.42 -13.66
C ARG A 39 -2.77 16.49 -14.23
N PHE A 40 -3.10 15.21 -14.42
CA PHE A 40 -2.19 14.21 -14.93
C PHE A 40 -2.24 14.14 -16.45
N LYS A 41 -1.07 13.95 -17.08
CA LYS A 41 -1.00 13.54 -18.49
C LYS A 41 -1.50 12.10 -18.64
N GLN A 42 -1.11 11.25 -17.71
CA GLN A 42 -1.58 9.87 -17.58
C GLN A 42 -1.80 9.54 -16.11
N ILE A 43 -2.98 9.00 -15.80
CA ILE A 43 -3.33 8.63 -14.42
C ILE A 43 -2.31 7.61 -13.91
N PRO A 44 -1.76 7.80 -12.70
CA PRO A 44 -0.85 6.84 -12.09
C PRO A 44 -1.49 5.46 -11.97
N ILE A 45 -0.71 4.42 -12.18
CA ILE A 45 -1.16 3.04 -11.93
C ILE A 45 -1.29 2.88 -10.42
N GLU A 46 -2.39 2.26 -10.00
CA GLU A 46 -2.69 1.90 -8.62
C GLU A 46 -1.53 1.14 -7.95
N PRO A 47 -1.53 1.02 -6.61
CA PRO A 47 -0.38 0.49 -5.88
C PRO A 47 0.08 -0.85 -6.43
N VAL A 48 1.40 -1.00 -6.61
CA VAL A 48 2.02 -2.16 -7.29
C VAL A 48 1.50 -3.48 -6.72
N GLY A 49 1.32 -3.55 -5.40
CA GLY A 49 0.80 -4.71 -4.68
C GLY A 49 -0.54 -5.22 -5.20
N LYS A 50 -1.42 -4.33 -5.67
CA LYS A 50 -2.74 -4.69 -6.23
C LYS A 50 -2.64 -5.50 -7.51
N HIS A 51 -1.53 -5.37 -8.24
CA HIS A 51 -1.29 -6.03 -9.52
C HIS A 51 -0.34 -7.21 -9.42
N THR A 52 0.16 -7.53 -8.22
CA THR A 52 1.10 -8.63 -7.99
C THR A 52 0.46 -9.73 -7.17
N CYS A 53 0.79 -10.98 -7.49
CA CYS A 53 0.41 -12.14 -6.69
C CYS A 53 1.66 -12.96 -6.37
N LEU A 54 1.80 -13.36 -5.11
CA LEU A 54 2.88 -14.22 -4.68
C LEU A 54 2.60 -15.67 -5.12
N ILE A 55 3.53 -16.25 -5.87
CA ILE A 55 3.37 -17.62 -6.41
C ILE A 55 3.44 -18.68 -5.30
N ASP A 56 4.31 -18.46 -4.30
CA ASP A 56 4.54 -19.42 -3.21
C ASP A 56 4.62 -18.68 -1.87
N ILE A 57 3.68 -19.00 -0.98
CA ILE A 57 3.51 -18.36 0.33
C ILE A 57 4.74 -18.49 1.23
N LYS A 58 5.61 -19.50 1.02
CA LYS A 58 6.83 -19.65 1.83
C LYS A 58 7.79 -18.47 1.70
N TRP A 59 7.67 -17.69 0.62
CA TRP A 59 8.49 -16.51 0.35
C TRP A 59 7.83 -15.20 0.80
N ALA A 60 6.61 -15.23 1.37
CA ALA A 60 5.84 -14.02 1.68
C ALA A 60 6.64 -13.00 2.49
N ILE A 61 7.19 -13.43 3.63
CA ILE A 61 7.96 -12.57 4.52
C ILE A 61 9.19 -11.99 3.82
N ALA A 62 9.92 -12.82 3.07
CA ALA A 62 11.14 -12.39 2.37
C ALA A 62 10.84 -11.38 1.24
N VAL A 63 9.75 -11.59 0.52
CA VAL A 63 9.31 -10.70 -0.57
C VAL A 63 8.78 -9.38 -0.01
N GLU A 64 7.94 -9.43 1.04
CA GLU A 64 7.42 -8.23 1.70
C GLU A 64 8.56 -7.39 2.28
N GLN A 65 9.53 -8.00 2.95
CA GLN A 65 10.69 -7.30 3.48
C GLN A 65 11.61 -6.75 2.38
N GLY A 66 11.79 -7.49 1.29
CA GLY A 66 12.66 -7.09 0.18
C GLY A 66 12.09 -5.95 -0.65
N LEU A 67 10.77 -5.91 -0.84
CA LEU A 67 10.08 -4.87 -1.60
C LEU A 67 9.67 -3.68 -0.73
N GLY A 68 9.39 -3.90 0.55
CA GLY A 68 8.98 -2.87 1.50
C GLY A 68 7.86 -1.99 0.95
N ASN A 69 8.08 -0.67 0.99
CA ASN A 69 7.11 0.33 0.54
C ASN A 69 6.90 0.38 -0.98
N LEU A 70 7.61 -0.44 -1.77
CA LEU A 70 7.37 -0.49 -3.21
C LEU A 70 5.97 -1.04 -3.53
N LEU A 71 5.48 -2.02 -2.76
CA LEU A 71 4.17 -2.64 -2.96
C LEU A 71 3.02 -1.66 -2.70
N THR A 72 3.24 -0.65 -1.87
CA THR A 72 2.28 0.42 -1.58
C THR A 72 2.47 1.65 -2.47
N GLY A 73 3.51 1.66 -3.31
CA GLY A 73 3.82 2.77 -4.21
C GLY A 73 3.02 2.73 -5.51
N TYR A 74 2.78 3.92 -6.08
CA TYR A 74 2.10 4.11 -7.36
C TYR A 74 3.13 4.26 -8.49
N LEU A 75 2.80 3.79 -9.69
CA LEU A 75 3.66 3.99 -10.86
C LEU A 75 3.19 5.19 -11.67
N SER A 76 4.08 6.18 -11.80
CA SER A 76 3.87 7.36 -12.64
C SER A 76 4.53 7.19 -14.00
N SER A 77 3.90 7.72 -15.06
CA SER A 77 4.40 7.62 -16.44
C SER A 77 5.35 8.74 -16.83
N SER A 78 5.41 9.82 -16.04
CA SER A 78 6.29 10.96 -16.29
C SER A 78 6.73 11.65 -15.00
N ARG A 79 7.81 12.43 -15.07
CA ARG A 79 8.32 13.20 -13.93
C ARG A 79 7.37 14.35 -13.54
N GLU A 80 6.57 14.85 -14.48
CA GLU A 80 5.54 15.84 -14.16
C GLU A 80 4.39 15.19 -13.38
N ASP A 81 3.93 14.02 -13.82
CA ASP A 81 2.88 13.27 -13.13
C ASP A 81 3.36 12.80 -11.75
N GLU A 82 4.64 12.46 -11.60
CA GLU A 82 5.25 12.16 -10.29
C GLU A 82 5.12 13.35 -9.32
N ARG A 83 5.37 14.58 -9.79
CA ARG A 83 5.22 15.77 -8.94
C ARG A 83 3.78 16.01 -8.53
N VAL A 84 2.85 15.90 -9.48
CA VAL A 84 1.41 16.05 -9.19
C VAL A 84 0.96 15.00 -8.18
N LEU A 85 1.41 13.76 -8.34
CA LEU A 85 1.12 12.67 -7.42
C LEU A 85 1.67 12.96 -6.02
N LEU A 86 2.93 13.41 -5.91
CA LEU A 86 3.53 13.76 -4.62
C LEU A 86 2.80 14.92 -3.94
N GLU A 87 2.33 15.92 -4.68
CA GLU A 87 1.53 17.03 -4.14
C GLU A 87 0.15 16.60 -3.64
N ILE A 88 -0.41 15.52 -4.21
CA ILE A 88 -1.70 14.98 -3.79
C ILE A 88 -1.57 14.09 -2.55
N LEU A 89 -0.48 13.32 -2.48
CA LEU A 89 -0.23 12.34 -1.42
C LEU A 89 0.57 12.89 -0.22
N SER A 90 1.06 14.13 -0.29
CA SER A 90 1.75 14.85 0.78
C SER A 90 0.80 15.36 1.86
#